data_AF-A0A381QNT4-F1
#
_entry.id   AF-A0A381QNT4-F1
#
_cell.length_a   1.000
_cell.length_b   1.000
_cell.length_c   1.000
_cell.angle_alpha   90.00
_cell.angle_beta   90.00
_cell.angle_gamma   90.00
#
_symmetry.space_group_name_H-M   'P 1'
#
loop_
_entity.id
_entity.type
_entity.pdbx_description
1 polymer ?
#
loop_
_entity_poly.entity_id
_entity_poly.type
_entity_poly.pdbx_seq_one_letter_code
_entity_poly.pdbx_strand_id
1 'polypeptide(L)'
;MGFDYGTRRIGVAAGQDNTGSAQGVATIPTPSAGAQWDKIDALINEWQPDTLVIGLALSGTGEETTLSRLARQFGKQLQTRFGRNVRYIDETLTSDAADTLIRESQPAGKRITRRRQKVRDQIAAELILQTYLHEQSDT
;
A
#
# COMPACT_ATOMS: atom_id res chain seq x y z
N MET A 1 -7.51 5.02 3.72
CA MET A 1 -6.06 4.84 3.96
C MET A 1 -5.59 3.61 3.19
N GLY A 2 -4.48 3.69 2.47
CA GLY A 2 -3.95 2.63 1.61
C GLY A 2 -2.67 1.99 2.15
N PHE A 3 -2.48 0.71 1.84
CA PHE A 3 -1.33 -0.08 2.23
C PHE A 3 -0.78 -0.90 1.04
N ASP A 4 0.53 -0.81 0.82
CA ASP A 4 1.30 -1.75 -0.01
C ASP A 4 2.01 -2.73 0.93
N TYR A 5 1.58 -4.00 0.95
CA TYR A 5 2.13 -4.99 1.86
C TYR A 5 3.32 -5.74 1.24
N GLY A 6 4.52 -5.44 1.74
CA GLY A 6 5.72 -6.20 1.46
C GLY A 6 6.18 -7.05 2.66
N THR A 7 6.91 -8.13 2.38
CA THR A 7 7.49 -9.01 3.42
C THR A 7 8.54 -8.34 4.30
N ARG A 8 9.11 -7.23 3.84
CA ARG A 8 10.14 -6.47 4.57
C ARG A 8 9.61 -5.14 5.09
N ARG A 9 8.72 -4.50 4.35
CA ARG A 9 8.16 -3.18 4.66
C ARG A 9 6.76 -3.07 4.10
N ILE A 10 5.98 -2.18 4.69
CA ILE A 10 4.63 -1.81 4.32
C ILE A 10 4.67 -0.33 3.94
N GLY A 11 4.30 -0.01 2.72
CA GLY A 11 3.99 1.35 2.30
C GLY A 11 2.64 1.78 2.86
N VAL A 12 2.51 3.02 3.29
CA VAL A 12 1.23 3.57 3.78
C VAL A 12 0.94 4.90 3.13
N ALA A 13 -0.30 5.09 2.69
CA ALA A 13 -0.81 6.32 2.12
C ALA A 13 -2.12 6.76 2.77
N ALA A 14 -2.33 8.07 2.88
CA ALA A 14 -3.59 8.67 3.28
C ALA A 14 -4.22 9.38 2.07
N GLY A 15 -5.54 9.52 2.04
CA GLY A 15 -6.24 10.09 0.90
C GLY A 15 -7.66 10.48 1.26
N GLN A 16 -8.29 11.23 0.35
CA GLN A 16 -9.60 11.85 0.57
C GLN A 16 -10.52 11.59 -0.62
N ASP A 17 -11.66 10.96 -0.36
CA ASP A 17 -12.63 10.54 -1.39
C ASP A 17 -13.15 11.73 -2.22
N ASN A 18 -13.39 12.88 -1.57
CA ASN A 18 -13.94 14.08 -2.23
C ASN A 18 -13.03 14.68 -3.32
N THR A 19 -11.72 14.44 -3.26
CA THR A 19 -10.73 14.98 -4.19
C THR A 19 -10.11 13.91 -5.06
N GLY A 20 -10.36 12.62 -4.78
CA GLY A 20 -9.67 11.49 -5.40
C GLY A 20 -8.16 11.46 -5.13
N SER A 21 -7.66 12.31 -4.21
CA SER A 21 -6.22 12.46 -3.98
C SER A 21 -5.71 11.50 -2.91
N ALA A 22 -4.49 11.01 -3.10
CA ALA A 22 -3.76 10.20 -2.14
C ALA A 22 -2.33 10.72 -2.01
N GLN A 23 -1.71 10.47 -0.86
CA GLN A 23 -0.32 10.79 -0.59
C GLN A 23 0.32 9.70 0.27
N GLY A 24 1.51 9.26 -0.10
CA GLY A 24 2.34 8.39 0.73
C GLY A 24 2.78 9.08 2.03
N VAL A 25 2.41 8.50 3.18
CA VAL A 25 2.63 9.09 4.52
C VAL A 25 3.69 8.35 5.33
N ALA A 26 3.87 7.05 5.13
CA ALA A 26 4.81 6.27 5.95
C ALA A 26 5.34 5.01 5.24
N THR A 27 6.46 4.51 5.78
CA THR A 27 6.97 3.16 5.47
C THR A 27 7.26 2.44 6.77
N ILE A 28 6.59 1.31 7.00
CA ILE A 28 6.66 0.54 8.25
C ILE A 28 7.42 -0.77 8.00
N PRO A 29 8.47 -1.11 8.77
CA PRO A 29 9.11 -2.43 8.65
C PRO A 29 8.22 -3.59 9.13
N THR A 30 8.07 -4.64 8.31
CA THR A 30 7.20 -5.80 8.56
C THR A 30 7.76 -6.82 9.58
N PRO A 31 9.07 -7.18 9.56
CA PRO A 31 9.63 -8.00 10.62
C PRO A 31 9.99 -7.10 11.81
N SER A 32 8.97 -6.62 12.54
CA SER A 32 9.18 -6.01 13.84
C SER A 32 8.21 -6.65 14.81
N ALA A 33 8.73 -7.19 15.92
CA ALA A 33 8.01 -8.02 16.90
C ALA A 33 6.81 -7.27 17.53
N GLY A 34 5.70 -7.15 16.80
CA GLY A 34 4.53 -6.35 17.18
C GLY A 34 4.63 -4.85 16.87
N ALA A 35 5.82 -4.25 16.87
CA ALA A 35 6.02 -2.79 16.75
C ALA A 35 5.50 -2.16 15.44
N GLN A 36 5.22 -2.96 14.40
CA GLN A 36 4.55 -2.48 13.20
C GLN A 36 3.13 -1.99 13.53
N TRP A 37 2.45 -2.66 14.46
CA TRP A 37 1.08 -2.36 14.81
C TRP A 37 0.97 -1.06 15.60
N ASP A 38 1.94 -0.74 16.46
CA ASP A 38 1.94 0.54 17.18
C ASP A 38 2.02 1.73 16.21
N LYS A 39 2.76 1.57 15.10
CA LYS A 39 2.85 2.58 14.04
C LYS A 39 1.57 2.66 13.22
N ILE A 40 0.94 1.52 12.92
CA ILE A 40 -0.34 1.50 12.22
C ILE A 40 -1.43 2.12 13.11
N ASP A 41 -1.48 1.78 14.40
CA ASP A 41 -2.39 2.37 15.38
C ASP A 41 -2.26 3.90 15.41
N ALA A 42 -1.03 4.42 15.48
CA ALA A 42 -0.79 5.86 15.45
C ALA A 42 -1.36 6.51 14.18
N LEU A 43 -1.12 5.91 13.01
CA LEU A 43 -1.62 6.42 11.73
C LEU A 43 -3.15 6.32 11.64
N ILE A 44 -3.75 5.22 12.08
CA ILE A 44 -5.21 5.06 12.11
C ILE A 44 -5.85 6.10 13.05
N ASN A 45 -5.24 6.37 14.21
CA ASN A 45 -5.74 7.34 15.16
C ASN A 45 -5.58 8.79 14.66
N GLU A 46 -4.49 9.09 13.96
CA GLU A 46 -4.24 10.41 13.38
C GLU A 46 -5.17 10.71 12.21
N TRP A 47 -5.31 9.78 11.28
CA TRP A 47 -6.02 10.01 10.01
C TRP A 47 -7.49 9.57 10.04
N GLN A 48 -7.91 8.80 11.05
CA GLN A 48 -9.28 8.31 11.24
C GLN A 48 -9.96 7.78 9.95
N PRO A 49 -9.31 6.85 9.20
CA PRO A 49 -9.88 6.41 7.92
C PRO A 49 -11.14 5.55 8.11
N ASP A 50 -12.16 5.79 7.29
CA ASP A 50 -13.36 4.96 7.22
C ASP A 50 -13.10 3.60 6.55
N THR A 51 -12.28 3.62 5.49
CA THR A 51 -11.90 2.44 4.70
C THR A 51 -10.38 2.27 4.62
N LEU A 52 -9.94 1.02 4.76
CA LEU A 52 -8.57 0.57 4.57
C LEU A 52 -8.47 -0.16 3.22
N VAL A 53 -7.50 0.23 2.40
CA VAL A 53 -7.30 -0.31 1.05
C VAL A 53 -5.95 -1.02 1.02
N ILE A 54 -5.89 -2.23 0.46
CA ILE A 54 -4.67 -3.03 0.41
C ILE A 54 -4.45 -3.49 -1.03
N GLY A 55 -3.24 -3.27 -1.54
CA GLY A 55 -2.87 -3.81 -2.84
C GLY A 55 -2.60 -5.31 -2.80
N LEU A 56 -2.99 -6.00 -3.88
CA LEU A 56 -2.75 -7.42 -4.09
C LEU A 56 -1.92 -7.63 -5.35
N ALA A 57 -0.70 -8.10 -5.17
CA ALA A 57 0.13 -8.61 -6.26
C ALA A 57 -0.44 -9.94 -6.80
N LEU A 58 -1.32 -9.88 -7.80
CA LEU A 58 -1.81 -11.05 -8.52
C LEU A 58 -0.86 -11.45 -9.65
N SER A 59 -0.95 -12.70 -10.11
CA SER A 59 -0.22 -13.14 -11.31
C SER A 59 -0.81 -12.47 -12.56
N GLY A 60 -0.10 -12.53 -13.69
CA GLY A 60 -0.62 -12.07 -14.98
C GLY A 60 -1.86 -12.82 -15.48
N THR A 61 -2.25 -13.92 -14.83
CA THR A 61 -3.51 -14.66 -15.07
C THR A 61 -4.58 -14.37 -14.01
N GLY A 62 -4.34 -13.43 -13.09
CA GLY A 62 -5.25 -13.05 -12.01
C GLY A 62 -5.22 -13.99 -10.80
N GLU A 63 -4.28 -14.94 -10.74
CA GLU A 63 -4.19 -15.88 -9.62
C GLU A 63 -3.47 -15.29 -8.41
N GLU A 64 -3.81 -15.78 -7.21
CA GLU A 64 -3.15 -15.35 -5.98
C GLU A 64 -1.71 -15.84 -5.89
N THR A 65 -0.80 -14.89 -5.66
CA THR A 65 0.57 -15.17 -5.30
C THR A 65 0.71 -15.45 -3.80
N THR A 66 1.87 -15.95 -3.39
CA THR A 66 2.22 -16.05 -1.96
C THR A 66 2.13 -14.69 -1.26
N LEU A 67 2.51 -13.60 -1.95
CA LEU A 67 2.46 -12.26 -1.38
C LEU A 67 1.02 -11.77 -1.19
N SER A 68 0.14 -11.98 -2.18
CA SER A 68 -1.26 -11.58 -2.06
C SER A 68 -1.99 -12.34 -0.95
N ARG A 69 -1.67 -13.62 -0.74
CA ARG A 69 -2.18 -14.38 0.42
C ARG A 69 -1.76 -13.78 1.75
N LEU A 70 -0.50 -13.36 1.89
CA LEU A 70 -0.01 -12.68 3.08
C LEU A 70 -0.65 -11.30 3.26
N ALA A 71 -0.84 -10.54 2.18
CA ALA A 71 -1.54 -9.26 2.19
C ALA A 71 -3.00 -9.41 2.64
N ARG A 72 -3.70 -10.48 2.21
CA ARG A 72 -5.04 -10.80 2.73
C ARG A 72 -5.04 -11.16 4.21
N GLN A 73 -4.05 -11.89 4.69
CA GLN A 73 -3.92 -12.17 6.13
C GLN A 73 -3.71 -10.89 6.93
N PHE A 74 -2.86 -9.99 6.43
CA PHE A 74 -2.67 -8.65 6.98
C PHE A 74 -3.97 -7.85 6.99
N GLY A 75 -4.75 -7.90 5.91
CA GLY A 75 -6.08 -7.26 5.85
C GLY A 75 -7.08 -7.81 6.86
N LYS A 76 -7.11 -9.13 7.07
CA LYS A 76 -7.93 -9.73 8.15
C LYS A 76 -7.50 -9.21 9.53
N GLN A 77 -6.20 -9.12 9.78
CA GLN A 77 -5.69 -8.58 11.05
C GLN A 77 -6.07 -7.10 11.24
N LEU A 78 -5.98 -6.28 10.19
CA LEU A 78 -6.45 -4.89 10.19
C LEU A 78 -7.94 -4.81 10.54
N GLN A 79 -8.78 -5.61 9.88
CA GLN A 79 -10.21 -5.64 10.12
C GLN A 79 -10.54 -6.04 11.57
N THR A 80 -9.90 -7.10 12.08
CA THR A 80 -10.10 -7.55 13.46
C THR A 80 -9.65 -6.51 14.49
N ARG A 81 -8.53 -5.83 14.26
CA ARG A 81 -7.96 -4.87 15.21
C ARG A 81 -8.73 -3.55 15.25
N PHE A 82 -9.16 -3.05 14.09
CA PHE A 82 -9.69 -1.70 13.96
C PHE A 82 -11.18 -1.63 13.65
N GLY A 83 -11.82 -2.74 13.28
CA GLY A 83 -13.24 -2.78 12.91
C GLY A 83 -13.58 -1.96 11.66
N ARG A 84 -12.58 -1.58 10.86
CA ARG A 84 -12.76 -0.78 9.64
C ARG A 84 -13.01 -1.66 8.43
N ASN A 85 -13.70 -1.11 7.44
CA ASN A 85 -13.90 -1.79 6.17
C ASN A 85 -12.55 -1.99 5.46
N VAL A 86 -12.31 -3.19 4.93
CA VAL A 86 -11.08 -3.51 4.19
C VAL A 86 -11.43 -3.83 2.75
N ARG A 87 -10.86 -3.07 1.82
CA ARG A 87 -10.96 -3.24 0.38
C ARG A 87 -9.61 -3.67 -0.19
N TYR A 88 -9.66 -4.37 -1.31
CA TYR A 88 -8.48 -4.89 -1.99
C TYR A 88 -8.46 -4.38 -3.42
N ILE A 89 -7.29 -3.93 -3.88
CA ILE A 89 -7.05 -3.50 -5.26
C ILE A 89 -6.06 -4.45 -5.91
N ASP A 90 -6.34 -4.83 -7.15
CA ASP A 90 -5.40 -5.60 -7.96
C ASP A 90 -4.28 -4.69 -8.48
N GLU A 91 -3.05 -4.98 -8.07
CA GLU A 91 -1.88 -4.18 -8.44
C GLU A 91 -1.43 -4.39 -9.89
N THR A 92 -1.94 -5.41 -10.59
CA THR A 92 -1.53 -5.73 -11.99
C THR A 92 -1.75 -4.57 -12.95
N LEU A 93 -2.73 -3.70 -12.68
CA LEU A 93 -3.01 -2.49 -13.47
C LEU A 93 -2.02 -1.33 -13.21
N THR A 94 -1.29 -1.37 -12.09
CA THR A 94 -0.39 -0.28 -11.65
C THR A 94 1.11 -0.60 -11.82
N SER A 95 1.45 -1.88 -12.02
CA SER A 95 2.83 -2.38 -12.04
C SER A 95 3.68 -1.70 -13.11
N ASP A 96 3.17 -1.52 -14.33
CA ASP A 96 3.95 -0.93 -15.43
C ASP A 96 4.23 0.56 -15.23
N ALA A 97 3.24 1.33 -14.75
CA ALA A 97 3.40 2.76 -14.50
C ALA A 97 4.34 3.02 -13.31
N ALA A 98 4.15 2.28 -12.21
CA ALA A 98 4.99 2.37 -11.03
C ALA A 98 6.43 1.94 -11.35
N ASP A 99 6.63 0.77 -11.96
CA ASP A 99 7.97 0.28 -12.29
C ASP A 99 8.67 1.17 -13.33
N THR A 100 7.94 1.82 -14.24
CA THR A 100 8.50 2.83 -15.17
C THR A 100 8.97 4.07 -14.42
N LEU A 101 8.14 4.67 -13.56
CA LEU A 101 8.53 5.77 -12.66
C LEU A 101 9.75 5.42 -11.78
N ILE A 102 9.80 4.18 -11.30
CA ILE A 102 10.89 3.66 -10.47
C ILE A 102 12.17 3.40 -11.29
N ARG A 103 12.05 3.01 -12.56
CA ARG A 103 13.19 2.82 -13.49
C ARG A 103 13.75 4.16 -13.98
N GLU A 104 12.88 5.10 -14.34
CA GLU A 104 13.28 6.44 -14.82
C GLU A 104 13.97 7.27 -13.74
N SER A 105 13.65 7.02 -12.47
CA SER A 105 14.33 7.66 -11.33
C SER A 105 15.67 6.97 -10.93
N GLN A 106 16.12 5.95 -11.66
CA GLN A 106 17.36 5.20 -11.41
C GLN A 106 18.44 5.40 -12.49
N PRO A 107 19.65 5.84 -12.13
CA PRO A 107 20.83 5.67 -12.99
C PRO A 107 21.23 4.18 -13.01
N ALA A 108 21.47 3.63 -14.20
CA ALA A 108 21.86 2.24 -14.39
C ALA A 108 23.06 1.84 -13.51
N GLY A 109 22.97 0.67 -12.85
CA GLY A 109 24.08 0.03 -12.13
C GLY A 109 24.29 0.41 -10.66
N LYS A 110 23.47 1.30 -10.05
CA LYS A 110 23.59 1.66 -8.63
C LYS A 110 22.54 0.98 -7.74
N ARG A 111 22.97 0.40 -6.60
CA ARG A 111 22.05 -0.10 -5.56
C ARG A 111 21.14 1.01 -5.06
N ILE A 112 19.84 0.75 -5.00
CA ILE A 112 18.84 1.67 -4.45
C ILE A 112 19.14 1.91 -2.96
N THR A 113 19.27 3.17 -2.56
CA THR A 113 19.50 3.54 -1.16
C THR A 113 18.27 3.24 -0.30
N ARG A 114 18.46 3.00 1.02
CA ARG A 114 17.33 2.77 1.95
C ARG A 114 16.30 3.90 1.92
N ARG A 115 16.73 5.16 1.73
CA ARG A 115 15.85 6.33 1.61
C ARG A 115 14.95 6.22 0.38
N ARG A 116 15.52 5.91 -0.79
CA ARG A 116 14.76 5.73 -2.04
C ARG A 116 13.79 4.55 -1.96
N GLN A 117 14.19 3.48 -1.27
CA GLN A 117 13.30 2.34 -1.06
C GLN A 117 12.08 2.68 -0.21
N LYS A 118 12.22 3.49 0.85
CA LYS A 118 11.05 3.97 1.63
C LYS A 118 10.10 4.81 0.78
N VAL A 119 10.65 5.75 -0.01
CA VAL A 119 9.87 6.58 -0.93
C VAL A 119 9.14 5.71 -1.95
N ARG A 120 9.78 4.65 -2.46
CA ARG A 120 9.13 3.69 -3.36
C ARG A 120 7.90 3.06 -2.73
N ASP A 121 8.01 2.51 -1.52
CA ASP A 121 6.88 1.85 -0.87
C ASP A 121 5.73 2.85 -0.59
N GLN A 122 6.06 4.11 -0.25
CA GLN A 122 5.08 5.18 -0.09
C GLN A 122 4.32 5.48 -1.39
N ILE A 123 5.05 5.59 -2.51
CA ILE A 123 4.45 5.83 -3.83
C ILE A 123 3.56 4.65 -4.25
N ALA A 124 3.98 3.41 -3.98
CA ALA A 124 3.15 2.24 -4.29
C ALA A 124 1.81 2.29 -3.54
N ALA A 125 1.84 2.54 -2.22
CA ALA A 125 0.63 2.69 -1.42
C ALA A 125 -0.25 3.87 -1.86
N GLU A 126 0.37 4.96 -2.33
CA GLU A 126 -0.32 6.13 -2.89
C GLU A 126 -1.10 5.76 -4.15
N LEU A 127 -0.44 5.09 -5.11
CA LEU A 127 -1.07 4.65 -6.35
C LEU A 127 -2.22 3.67 -6.09
N ILE A 128 -2.02 2.69 -5.19
CA ILE A 128 -3.08 1.76 -4.78
C ILE A 128 -4.31 2.51 -4.26
N LEU A 129 -4.10 3.48 -3.36
CA LEU A 129 -5.19 4.24 -2.79
C LEU A 129 -5.87 5.12 -3.84
N GLN A 130 -5.09 5.79 -4.68
CA GLN A 130 -5.62 6.65 -5.73
C GLN A 130 -6.46 5.87 -6.74
N THR A 131 -6.02 4.67 -7.15
CA THR A 131 -6.81 3.77 -7.99
C THR A 131 -8.16 3.47 -7.36
N TYR A 132 -8.18 3.07 -6.08
CA TYR A 132 -9.45 2.82 -5.38
C TYR A 132 -10.36 4.05 -5.35
N LEU A 133 -9.82 5.22 -5.02
CA LEU A 133 -10.61 6.45 -4.93
C LEU A 133 -11.24 6.82 -6.28
N HIS A 134 -10.49 6.68 -7.37
CA HIS A 134 -11.00 6.94 -8.71
C HIS A 134 -12.09 5.95 -9.13
N GLU A 135 -11.94 4.66 -8.83
CA GLU A 135 -12.98 3.64 -9.10
C GLU A 135 -14.28 3.92 -8.33
N GLN A 136 -14.21 4.52 -7.12
CA GLN A 136 -15.40 4.91 -6.37
C GLN A 136 -16.10 6.15 -6.95
N SER A 137 -15.35 7.10 -7.53
CA SER A 137 -15.93 8.31 -8.12
C SER A 137 -16.63 8.07 -9.48
N ASP A 138 -16.28 6.98 -10.17
CA ASP A 138 -16.88 6.61 -11.45
C ASP A 138 -18.19 5.78 -11.31
N THR A 139 -18.64 5.52 -10.07
CA THR A 139 -19.87 4.76 -9.76
C THR A 139 -20.92 5.63 -9.08
#